data_AF-A0A090VGE2-F1
#
_entry.id   AF-A0A090VGE2-F1
#
_cell.length_a   1.000
_cell.length_b   1.000
_cell.length_c   1.000
_cell.angle_alpha   90.00
_cell.angle_beta   90.00
_cell.angle_gamma   90.00
#
_symmetry.space_group_name_H-M   'P 1'
#
loop_
_entity.id
_entity.type
_entity.pdbx_description
1 polymer ?
#
loop_
_entity_poly.entity_id
_entity_poly.type
_entity_poly.pdbx_seq_one_letter_code
_entity_poly.pdbx_strand_id
1 'polypeptide(L)'
;MGKGKLIDEIFGEKCEGNYIQPTFITDYPKEMSPLCKEHRDNPELTERFELMVCGKEIANAYSELNDPIDQRERFEHQLKLAKKGDDEATEFIDEDFLRALEYGMPPTSGMGIGMDRLIMFLTNNQSIQEVLFFPQMRPEKKTSSIELNDDEKALLALIEKVEKIDLNALKTQSGLSNKKWDKTIKGLTKNNLAKVTKTDDGLFVEAV
;
A
#
# COMPACT_ATOMS: atom_id res chain seq x y z
N MET A 1 -0.83 12.12 -15.46
CA MET A 1 0.59 12.08 -15.08
C MET A 1 1.25 13.36 -15.53
N GLY A 2 1.89 14.10 -14.61
CA GLY A 2 2.71 15.29 -14.93
C GLY A 2 4.09 14.90 -15.48
N LYS A 3 4.85 15.89 -15.99
CA LYS A 3 6.21 15.69 -16.53
C LYS A 3 7.14 15.11 -15.46
N GLY A 4 7.04 15.61 -14.22
CA GLY A 4 7.76 15.06 -13.06
C GLY A 4 7.55 13.56 -12.87
N LYS A 5 6.31 13.11 -12.63
CA LYS A 5 6.00 11.68 -12.39
C LYS A 5 6.50 10.75 -13.51
N LEU A 6 6.46 11.19 -14.77
CA LEU A 6 7.03 10.42 -15.89
C LEU A 6 8.54 10.25 -15.78
N ILE A 7 9.25 11.31 -15.39
CA ILE A 7 10.71 11.26 -15.19
C ILE A 7 11.04 10.31 -14.04
N ASP A 8 10.29 10.36 -12.94
CA ASP A 8 10.46 9.48 -11.79
C ASP A 8 10.28 8.00 -12.14
N GLU A 9 9.18 7.66 -12.84
CA GLU A 9 8.92 6.29 -13.28
C GLU A 9 10.02 5.76 -14.22
N ILE A 10 10.48 6.59 -15.16
CA ILE A 10 11.59 6.23 -16.06
C ILE A 10 12.87 6.03 -15.27
N PHE A 11 13.16 6.90 -14.30
CA PHE A 11 14.34 6.83 -13.46
C PHE A 11 14.33 5.58 -12.57
N GLY A 12 13.22 5.29 -11.90
CA GLY A 12 13.06 4.10 -11.07
C GLY A 12 13.28 2.81 -11.86
N GLU A 13 12.69 2.72 -13.06
CA GLU A 13 12.75 1.52 -13.89
C GLU A 13 14.11 1.36 -14.63
N LYS A 14 14.78 2.46 -15.00
CA LYS A 14 15.98 2.40 -15.87
C LYS A 14 17.29 2.71 -15.16
N CYS A 15 17.25 3.45 -14.06
CA CYS A 15 18.45 3.99 -13.43
C CYS A 15 18.66 3.43 -12.02
N GLU A 16 17.63 3.43 -11.16
CA GLU A 16 17.77 3.19 -9.71
C GLU A 16 18.56 1.91 -9.40
N GLY A 17 18.20 0.78 -10.02
CA GLY A 17 18.84 -0.52 -9.80
C GLY A 17 20.32 -0.62 -10.22
N ASN A 18 20.84 0.35 -10.98
CA ASN A 18 22.22 0.35 -11.46
C ASN A 18 23.20 1.02 -10.48
N TYR A 19 22.70 1.79 -9.50
CA TYR A 19 23.53 2.53 -8.55
C TYR A 19 23.97 1.64 -7.37
N ILE A 20 24.99 0.81 -7.61
CA ILE A 20 25.51 -0.13 -6.60
C ILE A 20 26.34 0.59 -5.54
N GLN A 21 27.27 1.44 -5.97
CA GLN A 21 28.09 2.25 -5.06
C GLN A 21 27.30 3.47 -4.56
N PRO A 22 27.66 4.03 -3.39
CA PRO A 22 27.07 5.28 -2.92
C PRO A 22 27.13 6.38 -3.99
N THR A 23 25.98 6.76 -4.51
CA THR A 23 25.84 7.68 -5.63
C THR A 23 24.83 8.76 -5.27
N PHE A 24 25.24 10.02 -5.37
CA PHE A 24 24.32 11.15 -5.24
C PHE A 24 23.66 11.42 -6.58
N ILE A 25 22.34 11.41 -6.57
CA ILE A 25 21.50 11.87 -7.66
C ILE A 25 21.05 13.26 -7.26
N THR A 26 21.31 14.27 -8.09
CA THR A 26 21.07 15.68 -7.75
C THR A 26 20.09 16.33 -8.72
N ASP A 27 19.55 17.47 -8.30
CA ASP A 27 18.82 18.42 -9.13
C ASP A 27 17.54 17.86 -9.72
N TYR A 28 16.59 17.58 -8.83
CA TYR A 28 15.30 17.02 -9.20
C TYR A 28 14.37 18.10 -9.80
N PRO A 29 13.50 17.74 -10.76
CA PRO A 29 12.45 18.61 -11.27
C PRO A 29 11.59 19.25 -10.18
N LYS A 30 11.33 20.56 -10.30
CA LYS A 30 10.54 21.35 -9.35
C LYS A 30 9.14 20.77 -9.11
N GLU A 31 8.51 20.23 -10.14
CA GLU A 31 7.18 19.61 -10.06
C GLU A 31 7.10 18.43 -9.08
N MET A 32 8.22 17.74 -8.82
CA MET A 32 8.29 16.57 -7.92
C MET A 32 8.70 16.91 -6.49
N SER A 33 9.11 18.16 -6.26
CA SER A 33 9.81 18.57 -5.06
C SER A 33 9.11 19.77 -4.43
N PRO A 34 7.88 19.59 -3.89
CA PRO A 34 7.01 20.70 -3.47
C PRO A 34 7.55 21.48 -2.26
N LEU A 35 8.50 20.93 -1.52
CA LEU A 35 9.13 21.55 -0.34
C LEU A 35 10.58 21.98 -0.59
N CYS A 36 11.14 21.67 -1.77
CA CYS A 36 12.54 21.96 -2.05
C CYS A 36 12.68 23.31 -2.73
N LYS A 37 13.70 24.06 -2.31
CA LYS A 37 14.02 25.35 -2.92
C LYS A 37 14.36 25.21 -4.39
N GLU A 38 13.91 26.17 -5.19
CA GLU A 38 14.26 26.25 -6.62
C GLU A 38 15.79 26.33 -6.79
N HIS A 39 16.31 25.67 -7.82
CA HIS A 39 17.73 25.64 -8.10
C HIS A 39 18.23 27.01 -8.56
N ARG A 40 19.31 27.51 -7.96
CA ARG A 40 19.85 28.88 -8.18
C ARG A 40 20.15 29.22 -9.65
N ASP A 41 20.52 28.22 -10.44
CA ASP A 41 20.90 28.38 -11.86
C ASP A 41 19.85 27.85 -12.85
N ASN A 42 18.83 27.11 -12.39
CA ASN A 42 17.84 26.48 -13.27
C ASN A 42 16.45 26.42 -12.63
N PRO A 43 15.50 27.29 -13.05
CA PRO A 43 14.17 27.35 -12.42
C PRO A 43 13.30 26.11 -12.65
N GLU A 44 13.66 25.21 -13.58
CA GLU A 44 12.96 23.93 -13.75
C GLU A 44 13.35 22.88 -12.70
N LEU A 45 14.43 23.10 -11.95
CA LEU A 45 15.02 22.14 -11.01
C LEU A 45 14.97 22.66 -9.57
N THR A 46 15.35 21.81 -8.63
CA THR A 46 15.43 22.10 -7.19
C THR A 46 16.77 21.68 -6.62
N GLU A 47 17.23 22.36 -5.57
CA GLU A 47 18.45 22.00 -4.84
C GLU A 47 18.17 20.79 -3.93
N ARG A 48 18.05 19.61 -4.53
CA ARG A 48 17.75 18.34 -3.86
C ARG A 48 18.75 17.28 -4.29
N PHE A 49 19.10 16.39 -3.37
CA PHE A 49 19.77 15.14 -3.70
C PHE A 49 19.11 13.94 -3.02
N GLU A 50 19.24 12.79 -3.66
CA GLU A 50 19.03 11.49 -3.04
C GLU A 50 20.33 10.70 -3.07
N LEU A 51 20.63 9.99 -1.98
CA LEU A 51 21.73 9.06 -1.91
C LEU A 51 21.20 7.67 -2.26
N MET A 52 21.76 7.08 -3.31
CA MET A 52 21.47 5.71 -3.74
C MET A 52 22.62 4.78 -3.33
N VAL A 53 22.30 3.63 -2.74
CA VAL A 53 23.25 2.59 -2.34
C VAL A 53 22.62 1.23 -2.65
N CYS A 54 23.36 0.32 -3.28
CA CYS A 54 22.88 -1.02 -3.63
C CYS A 54 21.54 -1.00 -4.41
N GLY A 55 21.35 0.00 -5.28
CA GLY A 55 20.15 0.17 -6.09
C GLY A 55 18.90 0.59 -5.31
N LYS A 56 19.08 1.24 -4.15
CA LYS A 56 18.00 1.75 -3.30
C LYS A 56 18.38 3.11 -2.72
N GLU A 57 17.38 3.97 -2.59
CA GLU A 57 17.49 5.25 -1.89
C GLU A 57 17.73 5.02 -0.38
N ILE A 58 18.69 5.73 0.23
CA ILE A 58 18.99 5.68 1.67
C ILE A 58 18.85 7.03 2.35
N ALA A 59 18.98 8.13 1.62
CA ALA A 59 18.80 9.47 2.15
C ALA A 59 18.22 10.40 1.08
N ASN A 60 17.44 11.37 1.54
CA ASN A 60 16.90 12.45 0.73
C ASN A 60 17.16 13.76 1.48
N ALA A 61 17.71 14.74 0.77
CA ALA A 61 18.09 16.00 1.36
C ALA A 61 17.92 17.14 0.36
N TYR A 62 17.68 18.34 0.87
CA TYR A 62 17.45 19.50 0.03
C TYR A 62 17.71 20.80 0.78
N SER A 63 17.92 21.88 0.02
CA SER A 63 17.73 23.23 0.53
C SER A 63 16.23 23.44 0.75
N GLU A 64 15.86 23.81 1.97
CA GLU A 64 14.46 24.00 2.36
C GLU A 64 13.84 25.20 1.64
N LEU A 65 12.61 25.04 1.16
CA LEU A 65 11.84 26.16 0.65
C LEU A 65 11.40 27.04 1.82
N ASN A 66 12.01 28.21 1.92
CA ASN A 66 11.77 29.15 3.00
C ASN A 66 11.00 30.42 2.56
N ASP A 67 10.50 30.45 1.32
CA ASP A 67 9.61 31.52 0.82
C ASP A 67 8.15 31.11 1.05
N PRO A 68 7.41 31.81 1.94
CA PRO A 68 6.03 31.47 2.26
C PRO A 68 5.07 31.65 1.08
N ILE A 69 5.39 32.54 0.13
CA ILE A 69 4.54 32.81 -1.05
C ILE A 69 4.67 31.63 -2.02
N ASP A 70 5.90 31.24 -2.37
CA ASP A 70 6.16 30.06 -3.22
C ASP A 70 5.60 28.79 -2.55
N GLN A 71 5.80 28.62 -1.24
CA GLN A 71 5.28 27.45 -0.53
C GLN A 71 3.74 27.36 -0.58
N ARG A 72 3.04 28.50 -0.45
CA ARG A 72 1.56 28.55 -0.59
C ARG A 72 1.12 28.17 -2.00
N GLU A 73 1.75 28.73 -3.03
CA GLU A 73 1.44 28.40 -4.43
C GLU A 73 1.62 26.91 -4.72
N ARG A 74 2.67 26.29 -4.17
CA ARG A 74 2.91 24.85 -4.28
C ARG A 74 1.86 24.01 -3.56
N PHE A 75 1.43 24.40 -2.36
CA PHE A 75 0.32 23.72 -1.67
C PHE A 75 -1.00 23.84 -2.43
N GLU A 76 -1.32 25.01 -2.98
CA GLU A 76 -2.51 25.17 -3.82
C GLU A 76 -2.45 24.30 -5.09
N HIS A 77 -1.26 24.13 -5.67
CA HIS A 77 -1.05 23.22 -6.79
C HIS A 77 -1.26 21.76 -6.38
N GLN A 78 -0.70 21.32 -5.25
CA GLN A 78 -0.90 19.97 -4.70
C GLN A 78 -2.39 19.69 -4.40
N LEU A 79 -3.10 20.66 -3.82
CA LEU A 79 -4.55 20.54 -3.57
C LEU A 79 -5.35 20.36 -4.88
N LYS A 80 -4.93 20.99 -5.98
CA LYS A 80 -5.54 20.80 -7.30
C LYS A 80 -5.24 19.41 -7.87
N LEU A 81 -4.08 18.83 -7.57
CA LEU A 81 -3.72 17.45 -7.96
C LEU A 81 -4.51 16.42 -7.14
N ALA A 82 -4.60 16.60 -5.82
CA ALA A 82 -5.41 15.75 -4.94
C ALA A 82 -6.87 15.68 -5.42
N LYS A 83 -7.48 16.83 -5.77
CA LYS A 83 -8.84 16.89 -6.35
C LYS A 83 -9.00 16.15 -7.68
N LYS A 84 -7.91 15.88 -8.39
CA LYS A 84 -7.88 15.08 -9.63
C LYS A 84 -7.68 13.59 -9.36
N GLY A 85 -7.63 13.16 -8.10
CA GLY A 85 -7.46 11.76 -7.69
C GLY A 85 -6.00 11.33 -7.55
N ASP A 86 -5.10 12.26 -7.20
CA ASP A 86 -3.72 11.92 -6.83
C ASP A 86 -3.64 11.65 -5.32
N ASP A 87 -3.67 10.38 -4.93
CA ASP A 87 -3.69 9.94 -3.51
C ASP A 87 -2.41 10.31 -2.74
N GLU A 88 -1.33 10.67 -3.44
CA GLU A 88 -0.04 11.07 -2.84
C GLU A 88 0.06 12.58 -2.61
N ALA A 89 -0.82 13.37 -3.22
CA ALA A 89 -0.81 14.82 -3.12
C ALA A 89 -1.41 15.29 -1.79
N THR A 90 -0.88 16.38 -1.23
CA THR A 90 -1.40 16.93 0.03
C THR A 90 -2.85 17.41 -0.14
N GLU A 91 -3.78 16.86 0.65
CA GLU A 91 -5.22 17.17 0.57
C GLU A 91 -5.63 18.46 1.28
N PHE A 92 -4.73 19.07 2.05
CA PHE A 92 -4.97 20.27 2.83
C PHE A 92 -3.77 21.22 2.80
N ILE A 93 -4.02 22.50 3.12
CA ILE A 93 -2.97 23.51 3.30
C ILE A 93 -2.70 23.64 4.80
N ASP A 94 -1.44 23.48 5.21
CA ASP A 94 -1.02 23.73 6.59
C ASP A 94 -0.75 25.23 6.79
N GLU A 95 -1.78 25.93 7.26
CA GLU A 95 -1.72 27.38 7.52
C GLU A 95 -0.80 27.74 8.70
N ASP A 96 -0.60 26.85 9.66
CA ASP A 96 0.30 27.10 10.78
C ASP A 96 1.77 26.95 10.35
N PHE A 97 2.08 26.00 9.45
CA PHE A 97 3.39 25.90 8.80
C PHE A 97 3.69 27.14 7.95
N LEU A 98 2.73 27.60 7.13
CA LEU A 98 2.91 28.82 6.33
C LEU A 98 3.14 30.05 7.23
N ARG A 99 2.34 30.21 8.29
CA ARG A 99 2.54 31.29 9.27
C ARG A 99 3.93 31.22 9.92
N ALA A 100 4.43 30.01 10.22
CA ALA A 100 5.78 29.84 10.76
C ALA A 100 6.86 30.32 9.76
N LEU A 101 6.70 30.03 8.46
CA LEU A 101 7.60 30.52 7.42
C LEU A 101 7.56 32.06 7.29
N GLU A 102 6.38 32.67 7.42
CA GLU A 102 6.18 34.12 7.36
C GLU A 102 6.91 34.88 8.49
N TYR A 103 7.16 34.25 9.64
CA TYR A 103 7.99 34.84 10.70
C TYR A 103 9.48 34.88 10.34
N GLY A 104 9.91 34.19 9.29
CA GLY A 104 11.26 34.23 8.76
C GLY A 104 12.04 32.96 9.12
N MET A 105 11.88 31.92 8.29
CA MET A 105 12.76 30.76 8.33
C MET A 105 14.13 31.09 7.71
N PRO A 106 15.26 30.89 8.43
CA PRO A 106 16.59 31.08 7.88
C PRO A 106 16.85 30.16 6.67
N PRO A 107 17.82 30.49 5.79
CA PRO A 107 18.31 29.54 4.81
C PRO A 107 18.77 28.25 5.49
N THR A 108 18.07 27.15 5.24
CA THR A 108 18.22 25.88 5.95
C THR A 108 18.31 24.73 4.94
N SER A 109 18.93 23.63 5.34
CA SER A 109 18.87 22.36 4.61
C SER A 109 18.36 21.27 5.56
N GLY A 110 17.49 20.42 5.02
CA GLY A 110 17.00 19.23 5.70
C GLY A 110 17.58 17.96 5.07
N MET A 111 17.65 16.89 5.88
CA MET A 111 18.05 15.56 5.44
C MET A 111 17.27 14.51 6.22
N GLY A 112 16.66 13.56 5.50
CA GLY A 112 16.11 12.32 6.03
C GLY A 112 17.00 11.15 5.67
N ILE A 113 17.21 10.22 6.61
CA ILE A 113 17.95 8.97 6.39
C ILE A 113 17.05 7.80 6.77
N GLY A 114 16.91 6.83 5.86
CA GLY A 114 16.23 5.57 6.10
C GLY A 114 17.08 4.66 6.99
N MET A 115 16.89 4.74 8.30
CA MET A 115 17.68 3.98 9.29
C MET A 115 17.57 2.46 9.07
N ASP A 116 16.38 1.94 8.76
CA ASP A 116 16.18 0.52 8.51
C ASP A 116 16.99 0.06 7.30
N ARG A 117 16.96 0.80 6.20
CA ARG A 117 17.74 0.52 4.98
C ARG A 117 19.25 0.59 5.26
N LEU A 118 19.69 1.60 6.03
CA LEU A 118 21.08 1.71 6.45
C LEU A 118 21.54 0.47 7.22
N ILE A 119 20.75 0.06 8.21
CA ILE A 119 21.06 -1.12 9.03
C ILE A 119 21.06 -2.38 8.16
N MET A 120 20.08 -2.55 7.26
CA MET A 120 20.03 -3.67 6.31
C MET A 120 21.34 -3.82 5.54
N PHE A 121 21.90 -2.73 5.01
CA PHE A 121 23.17 -2.80 4.29
C PHE A 121 24.37 -3.09 5.20
N LEU A 122 24.41 -2.47 6.38
CA LEU A 122 25.50 -2.67 7.34
C LEU A 122 25.52 -4.09 7.93
N THR A 123 24.36 -4.75 8.03
CA THR A 123 24.23 -6.11 8.55
C THR A 123 24.07 -7.16 7.45
N ASN A 124 24.16 -6.78 6.17
CA ASN A 124 23.98 -7.64 5.01
C ASN A 124 22.65 -8.42 5.01
N ASN A 125 21.56 -7.75 5.41
CA ASN A 125 20.20 -8.28 5.38
C ASN A 125 19.42 -7.75 4.17
N GLN A 126 18.78 -8.65 3.42
CA GLN A 126 17.98 -8.27 2.24
C GLN A 126 16.54 -7.88 2.58
N SER A 127 16.03 -8.28 3.74
CA SER A 127 14.66 -8.01 4.19
C SER A 127 14.66 -7.03 5.36
N ILE A 128 13.78 -6.03 5.31
CA ILE A 128 13.56 -5.07 6.41
C ILE A 128 13.08 -5.77 7.69
N GLN A 129 12.42 -6.93 7.55
CA GLN A 129 11.92 -7.70 8.70
C GLN A 129 13.06 -8.23 9.58
N GLU A 130 14.26 -8.41 9.03
CA GLU A 130 15.44 -8.90 9.77
C GLU A 130 16.09 -7.81 10.64
N VAL A 131 15.75 -6.54 10.42
CA VAL A 131 16.29 -5.40 11.17
C VAL A 131 15.26 -4.78 12.12
N LEU A 132 14.05 -5.35 12.19
CA LEU A 132 12.97 -4.94 13.07
C LEU A 132 12.72 -6.03 14.13
N PHE A 133 12.63 -5.64 15.41
CA PHE A 133 12.34 -6.61 16.48
C PHE A 133 10.96 -7.26 16.35
N PHE A 134 9.96 -6.49 15.89
CA PHE A 134 8.58 -6.93 15.73
C PHE A 134 8.02 -6.39 14.40
N PRO A 135 8.36 -7.01 13.26
CA PRO A 135 7.87 -6.56 11.97
C PRO A 135 6.35 -6.74 11.86
N GLN A 136 5.69 -5.88 11.07
CA GLN A 136 4.27 -6.03 10.79
C GLN A 136 4.04 -7.31 9.97
N MET A 137 3.36 -8.28 10.57
CA MET A 137 2.99 -9.54 9.93
C MET A 137 1.54 -9.50 9.45
N ARG A 138 1.23 -10.22 8.38
CA ARG A 138 -0.16 -10.48 8.00
C ARG A 138 -0.80 -11.32 9.12
N PRO A 139 -1.98 -10.93 9.63
CA PRO A 139 -2.67 -11.72 10.63
C PRO A 139 -2.86 -13.16 10.16
N GLU A 140 -2.63 -14.11 11.06
CA GLU A 140 -2.92 -15.51 10.76
C GLU A 140 -4.39 -15.66 10.42
N LYS A 141 -4.67 -16.30 9.28
CA LYS A 141 -6.02 -16.77 8.99
C LYS A 141 -6.32 -17.85 10.03
N LYS A 142 -7.31 -17.61 10.89
CA LYS A 142 -7.86 -18.67 11.74
C LYS A 142 -8.49 -19.70 10.81
N THR A 143 -7.71 -20.69 10.37
CA THR A 143 -8.28 -21.95 9.91
C THR A 143 -8.93 -22.53 11.15
N SER A 144 -10.23 -22.33 11.26
CA SER A 144 -11.02 -22.91 12.31
C SER A 144 -10.74 -24.41 12.29
N SER A 145 -10.08 -24.91 13.35
CA SER A 145 -9.83 -26.33 13.59
C SER A 145 -11.17 -27.00 13.92
N ILE A 146 -12.08 -27.00 12.96
CA ILE A 146 -13.36 -27.66 13.04
C ILE A 146 -13.07 -29.10 12.62
N GLU A 147 -13.14 -30.01 13.58
CA GLU A 147 -13.25 -31.43 13.26
C GLU A 147 -14.60 -31.66 12.56
N LEU A 148 -14.59 -31.52 11.24
CA LEU A 148 -15.75 -31.86 10.41
C LEU A 148 -15.92 -33.38 10.43
N ASN A 149 -17.16 -33.82 10.62
CA ASN A 149 -17.48 -35.23 10.40
C ASN A 149 -17.40 -35.59 8.90
N ASP A 150 -17.33 -36.88 8.58
CA ASP A 150 -17.16 -37.33 7.19
C ASP A 150 -18.28 -36.84 6.26
N ASP A 151 -19.52 -36.74 6.80
CA ASP A 151 -20.68 -36.22 6.07
C ASP A 151 -20.52 -34.70 5.77
N GLU A 152 -19.94 -33.92 6.69
CA GLU A 152 -19.65 -32.48 6.53
C GLU A 152 -18.50 -32.22 5.56
N LYS A 153 -17.44 -33.04 5.59
CA LYS A 153 -16.33 -32.95 4.63
C LYS A 153 -16.79 -33.26 3.20
N ALA A 154 -17.60 -34.31 3.04
CA ALA A 154 -18.15 -34.70 1.75
C ALA A 154 -19.07 -33.62 1.17
N LEU A 155 -19.90 -33.01 2.02
CA LEU A 155 -20.80 -31.93 1.59
C LEU A 155 -20.04 -30.65 1.26
N LEU A 156 -19.04 -30.26 2.06
CA LEU A 156 -18.20 -29.09 1.79
C LEU A 156 -17.45 -29.24 0.45
N ALA A 157 -16.86 -30.41 0.18
CA ALA A 157 -16.16 -30.69 -1.08
C ALA A 157 -17.07 -30.67 -2.31
N LEU A 158 -18.39 -30.87 -2.15
CA LEU A 158 -19.36 -30.70 -3.23
C LEU A 158 -19.69 -29.23 -3.47
N ILE A 159 -19.80 -28.44 -2.40
CA ILE A 159 -20.08 -27.00 -2.46
C ILE A 159 -18.87 -26.25 -3.01
N GLU A 160 -17.63 -26.59 -2.63
CA GLU A 160 -16.41 -25.95 -3.15
C GLU A 160 -16.20 -26.14 -4.66
N LYS A 161 -16.80 -27.18 -5.26
CA LYS A 161 -16.69 -27.45 -6.70
C LYS A 161 -17.62 -26.60 -7.55
N VAL A 162 -18.59 -25.91 -6.96
CA VAL A 162 -19.64 -25.17 -7.68
C VAL A 162 -19.87 -23.84 -6.98
N GLU A 163 -19.72 -22.72 -7.68
CA GLU A 163 -19.87 -21.38 -7.08
C GLU A 163 -21.22 -21.19 -6.36
N LYS A 164 -22.30 -21.77 -6.91
CA LYS A 164 -23.65 -21.70 -6.34
C LYS A 164 -24.49 -22.88 -6.81
N ILE A 165 -25.14 -23.59 -5.89
CA ILE A 165 -25.98 -24.76 -6.21
C ILE A 165 -27.35 -24.67 -5.53
N ASP A 166 -28.40 -25.14 -6.21
CA ASP A 166 -29.75 -25.26 -5.62
C ASP A 166 -29.76 -26.27 -4.46
N LEU A 167 -30.48 -25.94 -3.38
CA LEU A 167 -30.50 -26.71 -2.15
C LEU A 167 -31.11 -28.12 -2.35
N ASN A 168 -32.15 -28.25 -3.18
CA ASN A 168 -32.78 -29.54 -3.45
C ASN A 168 -31.89 -30.40 -4.36
N ALA A 169 -31.20 -29.79 -5.32
CA ALA A 169 -30.21 -30.46 -6.15
C ALA A 169 -29.02 -30.97 -5.30
N LEU A 170 -28.46 -30.11 -4.44
CA LEU A 170 -27.36 -30.46 -3.55
C LEU A 170 -27.75 -31.56 -2.55
N LYS A 171 -28.97 -31.51 -2.02
CA LYS A 171 -29.49 -32.55 -1.13
C LYS A 171 -29.59 -33.90 -1.84
N THR A 172 -30.11 -33.91 -3.07
CA THR A 172 -30.17 -35.12 -3.90
C THR A 172 -28.78 -35.67 -4.21
N GLN A 173 -27.83 -34.80 -4.57
CA GLN A 173 -26.46 -35.17 -4.91
C GLN A 173 -25.65 -35.69 -3.72
N SER A 174 -25.92 -35.16 -2.52
CA SER A 174 -25.27 -35.60 -1.28
C SER A 174 -25.68 -37.00 -0.81
N GLY A 175 -26.86 -37.50 -1.25
CA GLY A 175 -27.40 -38.80 -0.83
C GLY A 175 -27.71 -38.92 0.67
N LEU A 176 -27.71 -37.82 1.42
CA LEU A 176 -27.93 -37.80 2.86
C LEU A 176 -29.43 -37.97 3.20
N SER A 177 -29.72 -38.71 4.27
CA SER A 177 -31.10 -38.78 4.82
C SER A 177 -31.53 -37.43 5.38
N ASN A 178 -32.84 -37.14 5.41
CA ASN A 178 -33.37 -35.84 5.89
C ASN A 178 -32.78 -35.39 7.23
N LYS A 179 -32.69 -36.31 8.21
CA LYS A 179 -32.14 -36.03 9.54
C LYS A 179 -30.64 -35.76 9.52
N LYS A 180 -29.88 -36.46 8.66
CA LYS A 180 -28.44 -36.25 8.51
C LYS A 180 -28.15 -34.94 7.78
N TRP A 181 -28.84 -34.69 6.67
CA TRP A 181 -28.77 -33.45 5.90
C TRP A 181 -28.93 -32.22 6.80
N ASP A 182 -29.99 -32.17 7.60
CA ASP A 182 -30.27 -31.04 8.49
C ASP A 182 -29.17 -30.83 9.53
N LYS A 183 -28.53 -31.91 10.00
CA LYS A 183 -27.41 -31.83 10.95
C LYS A 183 -26.15 -31.31 10.26
N THR A 184 -25.82 -31.84 9.09
CA THR A 184 -24.62 -31.52 8.31
C THR A 184 -24.65 -30.07 7.80
N ILE A 185 -25.75 -29.62 7.18
CA ILE A 185 -25.84 -28.24 6.66
C ILE A 185 -25.83 -27.21 7.80
N LYS A 186 -26.49 -27.50 8.92
CA LYS A 186 -26.43 -26.65 10.13
C LYS A 186 -25.02 -26.61 10.71
N GLY A 187 -24.29 -27.72 10.69
CA GLY A 187 -22.89 -27.78 11.10
C GLY A 187 -22.02 -26.86 10.24
N LEU A 188 -22.12 -26.97 8.91
CA LEU A 188 -21.36 -26.14 7.97
C LEU A 188 -21.71 -24.65 8.07
N THR A 189 -22.99 -24.29 8.19
CA THR A 189 -23.40 -22.88 8.33
C THR A 189 -23.02 -22.30 9.70
N LYS A 190 -23.13 -23.08 10.78
CA LYS A 190 -22.67 -22.65 12.12
C LYS A 190 -21.17 -22.32 12.14
N ASN A 191 -20.41 -23.02 11.32
CA ASN A 191 -18.97 -22.90 11.22
C ASN A 191 -18.50 -21.89 10.16
N ASN A 192 -19.42 -21.15 9.53
CA ASN A 192 -19.14 -20.22 8.44
C ASN A 192 -18.39 -20.88 7.26
N LEU A 193 -18.67 -22.15 6.96
CA LEU A 193 -18.09 -22.86 5.82
C LEU A 193 -19.07 -22.95 4.63
N ALA A 194 -20.36 -22.77 4.87
CA ALA A 194 -21.38 -22.73 3.82
C ALA A 194 -22.49 -21.74 4.18
N LYS A 195 -22.96 -20.99 3.19
CA LYS A 195 -24.01 -19.98 3.32
C LYS A 195 -25.21 -20.38 2.49
N VAL A 196 -26.38 -20.39 3.14
CA VAL A 196 -27.67 -20.64 2.46
C VAL A 196 -28.35 -19.31 2.20
N THR A 197 -28.60 -19.01 0.93
CA THR A 197 -29.30 -17.79 0.50
C THR A 197 -30.67 -18.14 -0.07
N LYS A 198 -31.68 -17.32 0.25
CA LYS A 198 -33.01 -17.40 -0.35
C LYS A 198 -33.16 -16.27 -1.35
N THR A 199 -33.42 -16.61 -2.60
CA THR A 199 -33.74 -15.66 -3.67
C THR A 199 -35.16 -15.94 -4.18
N ASP A 200 -35.69 -15.05 -5.01
CA ASP A 200 -37.03 -15.23 -5.60
C ASP A 200 -37.12 -16.51 -6.45
N ASP A 201 -35.99 -16.95 -7.00
CA ASP A 201 -35.85 -18.17 -7.82
C ASP A 201 -35.62 -19.48 -7.02
N GLY A 202 -35.43 -19.43 -5.70
CA GLY A 202 -35.20 -20.64 -4.90
C GLY A 202 -34.28 -20.50 -3.67
N LEU A 203 -33.84 -21.65 -3.16
CA LEU A 203 -32.87 -21.74 -2.05
C LEU A 203 -31.53 -22.22 -2.60
N PHE A 204 -30.47 -21.46 -2.39
CA PHE A 204 -29.13 -21.74 -2.91
C PHE A 204 -28.10 -21.87 -1.79
N VAL A 205 -27.06 -22.67 -2.02
CA VAL A 205 -25.94 -22.88 -1.11
C VAL A 205 -24.62 -22.53 -1.82
N GLU A 206 -23.76 -21.78 -1.14
CA GLU A 206 -22.43 -21.35 -1.59
C GLU A 206 -21.38 -21.54 -0.49
N ALA A 207 -20.10 -21.76 -0.87
CA ALA A 207 -18.98 -21.81 0.08
C ALA A 207 -18.60 -20.38 0.52
N VAL A 208 -18.07 -20.23 1.73
CA VAL A 208 -17.65 -18.95 2.34
C VAL A 208 -16.13 -18.88 2.46
#